data_AF-A0A6V8P3S2-F1
#
_entry.id   AF-A0A6V8P3S2-F1
#
_cell.length_a   1.000
_cell.length_b   1.000
_cell.length_c   1.000
_cell.angle_alpha   90.00
_cell.angle_beta   90.00
_cell.angle_gamma   90.00
#
_symmetry.space_group_name_H-M   'P 1'
#
loop_
_entity.id
_entity.type
_entity.pdbx_description
1 polymer ?
#
loop_
_entity_poly.entity_id
_entity_poly.type
_entity_poly.pdbx_seq_one_letter_code
_entity_poly.pdbx_strand_id
1 'polypeptide(L)'
;RIFVNWQEGGEPAISAYSAQGENLWDLRRHDHMAIDGNGKMMVSVQGNEVRRYSQAGTAIGSSSIIGKVNQVIMAETGAFFGVLATDEATLNQDLLYFDSDGNKLWNKRLPNGSDVLLSADGLRIIVASWHQYRDDVTQVVIYNQLGQQINLLDVTGRVQKMALADRGDTLVLGLEEGSI
;
A
#
# COMPACT_ATOMS: atom_id res chain seq x y z
N ARG A 1 18.55 -5.30 -7.22
CA ARG A 1 17.95 -6.59 -6.83
C ARG A 1 16.57 -6.63 -7.46
N ILE A 2 16.09 -7.82 -7.81
CA ILE A 2 14.76 -8.02 -8.38
C ILE A 2 13.94 -8.73 -7.31
N PHE A 3 12.80 -8.17 -6.94
CA PHE A 3 11.88 -8.79 -5.99
C PHE A 3 10.69 -9.32 -6.77
N VAL A 4 10.31 -10.56 -6.51
CA VAL A 4 9.26 -11.24 -7.25
C VAL A 4 8.27 -11.81 -6.25
N ASN A 5 6.99 -11.48 -6.43
CA ASN A 5 5.88 -12.21 -5.83
C ASN A 5 5.41 -13.26 -6.85
N TRP A 6 5.39 -14.53 -6.46
CA TRP A 6 5.08 -15.66 -7.32
C TRP A 6 4.37 -16.75 -6.51
N GLN A 7 3.92 -17.81 -7.18
CA GLN A 7 3.17 -18.89 -6.54
C GLN A 7 3.68 -20.26 -7.02
N GLU A 8 3.81 -21.22 -6.10
CA GLU A 8 4.19 -22.60 -6.39
C GLU A 8 3.17 -23.55 -5.79
N GLY A 9 2.51 -24.37 -6.61
CA GLY A 9 1.55 -25.36 -6.10
C GLY A 9 0.40 -24.77 -5.27
N GLY A 10 0.06 -23.50 -5.50
CA GLY A 10 -0.96 -22.80 -4.72
C GLY A 10 -0.42 -22.00 -3.52
N GLU A 11 0.84 -22.19 -3.12
CA GLU A 11 1.44 -21.42 -2.02
C GLU A 11 2.11 -20.13 -2.56
N PRO A 12 1.72 -18.94 -2.07
CA PRO A 12 2.35 -17.69 -2.49
C PRO A 12 3.73 -17.55 -1.84
N ALA A 13 4.66 -16.95 -2.57
CA ALA A 13 6.04 -16.79 -2.16
C ALA A 13 6.62 -15.46 -2.68
N ILE A 14 7.56 -14.93 -1.91
CA ILE A 14 8.34 -13.76 -2.29
C ILE A 14 9.81 -14.16 -2.35
N SER A 15 10.47 -13.81 -3.45
CA SER A 15 11.90 -14.10 -3.64
C SER A 15 12.64 -12.83 -4.05
N ALA A 16 13.91 -12.74 -3.63
CA ALA A 16 14.82 -11.72 -4.11
C ALA A 16 15.95 -12.34 -4.93
N TYR A 17 16.27 -11.68 -6.04
CA TYR A 17 17.32 -12.09 -6.95
C TYR A 17 18.36 -10.97 -7.14
N SER A 18 19.60 -11.36 -7.43
CA SER A 18 20.63 -10.45 -7.95
C SER A 18 20.23 -9.95 -9.34
N ALA A 19 20.93 -8.93 -9.84
CA ALA A 19 20.70 -8.45 -11.21
C ALA A 19 21.09 -9.50 -12.27
N GLN A 20 21.93 -10.46 -11.88
CA GLN A 20 22.39 -11.58 -12.70
C GLN A 20 21.43 -12.78 -12.63
N GLY A 21 20.36 -12.71 -11.83
CA GLY A 21 19.36 -13.77 -11.69
C GLY A 21 19.67 -14.82 -10.61
N GLU A 22 20.68 -14.59 -9.77
CA GLU A 22 20.99 -15.49 -8.65
C GLU A 22 19.96 -15.30 -7.53
N ASN A 23 19.40 -16.39 -7.01
CA ASN A 23 18.51 -16.33 -5.85
C ASN A 23 19.30 -15.91 -4.60
N LEU A 24 18.82 -14.88 -3.91
CA LEU A 24 19.40 -14.37 -2.68
C LEU A 24 18.70 -14.94 -1.45
N TRP A 25 17.36 -15.04 -1.51
CA TRP A 25 16.52 -15.61 -0.47
C TRP A 25 15.08 -15.81 -0.96
N ASP A 26 14.35 -16.67 -0.24
CA ASP A 26 12.94 -17.00 -0.46
C ASP A 26 12.14 -16.92 0.84
N LEU A 27 10.95 -16.34 0.76
CA LEU A 27 9.96 -16.26 1.83
C LEU A 27 8.67 -16.96 1.37
N ARG A 28 8.34 -18.09 2.01
CA ARG A 28 7.17 -18.92 1.66
C ARG A 28 5.94 -18.53 2.49
N ARG A 29 4.75 -18.65 1.89
CA ARG A 29 3.47 -18.25 2.48
C ARG A 29 3.40 -16.76 2.79
N HIS A 30 3.99 -15.98 1.89
CA HIS A 30 3.94 -14.54 1.92
C HIS A 30 3.16 -14.05 0.72
N ASP A 31 2.20 -13.17 0.97
CA ASP A 31 1.44 -12.45 -0.05
C ASP A 31 1.69 -10.95 0.10
N HIS A 32 1.20 -10.14 -0.84
CA HIS A 32 1.26 -8.67 -0.92
C HIS A 32 2.56 -8.05 -0.40
N MET A 33 3.33 -7.42 -1.28
CA MET A 33 4.63 -6.86 -0.93
C MET A 33 4.71 -5.37 -1.23
N ALA A 34 5.41 -4.64 -0.37
CA ALA A 34 5.92 -3.31 -0.68
C ALA A 34 7.36 -3.18 -0.20
N ILE A 35 8.14 -2.34 -0.89
CA ILE A 35 9.57 -2.15 -0.68
C ILE A 35 9.89 -0.66 -0.76
N ASP A 36 10.87 -0.21 0.02
CA ASP A 36 11.37 1.16 -0.05
C ASP A 36 12.22 1.39 -1.32
N GLY A 37 12.44 2.65 -1.67
CA GLY A 37 13.10 3.04 -2.92
C GLY A 37 14.57 2.61 -3.01
N ASN A 38 15.19 2.28 -1.88
CA ASN A 38 16.57 1.79 -1.82
C ASN A 38 16.67 0.25 -1.61
N GLY A 39 15.52 -0.41 -1.38
CA GLY A 39 15.39 -1.83 -1.18
C GLY A 39 15.87 -2.39 0.17
N LYS A 40 16.19 -1.53 1.16
CA LYS A 40 16.68 -1.92 2.50
C LYS A 40 15.58 -2.46 3.40
N MET A 41 14.34 -2.02 3.18
CA MET A 41 13.20 -2.48 3.96
C MET A 41 12.09 -2.96 3.06
N MET A 42 11.51 -4.09 3.44
CA MET A 42 10.36 -4.68 2.78
C MET A 42 9.29 -5.02 3.81
N VAL A 43 8.03 -4.82 3.44
CA VAL A 43 6.87 -5.36 4.15
C VAL A 43 6.21 -6.43 3.30
N SER A 44 5.75 -7.49 3.94
CA SER A 44 4.92 -8.52 3.30
C SER A 44 3.87 -9.04 4.27
N VAL A 45 2.84 -9.68 3.72
CA VAL A 45 1.76 -10.27 4.51
C VAL A 45 1.98 -11.76 4.67
N GLN A 46 1.85 -12.29 5.88
CA GLN A 46 1.81 -13.71 6.15
C GLN A 46 0.61 -14.02 7.04
N GLY A 47 -0.43 -14.62 6.48
CA GLY A 47 -1.72 -14.76 7.16
C GLY A 47 -2.28 -13.39 7.53
N ASN A 48 -2.48 -13.15 8.83
CA ASN A 48 -2.98 -11.87 9.36
C ASN A 48 -1.86 -10.99 9.94
N GLU A 49 -0.60 -11.29 9.65
CA GLU A 49 0.54 -10.47 10.09
C GLU A 49 1.12 -9.70 8.91
N VAL A 50 1.41 -8.42 9.13
CA VAL A 50 2.34 -7.68 8.28
C VAL A 50 3.72 -7.81 8.91
N ARG A 51 4.64 -8.42 8.16
CA ARG A 51 6.01 -8.71 8.57
C ARG A 51 6.98 -7.79 7.84
N ARG A 52 7.96 -7.29 8.58
CA ARG A 52 9.02 -6.42 8.10
C ARG A 52 10.32 -7.21 7.95
N TYR A 53 11.02 -6.95 6.87
CA TYR A 53 12.24 -7.64 6.49
C TYR A 53 13.34 -6.66 6.13
N SER A 54 14.58 -7.04 6.47
CA SER A 54 15.76 -6.36 5.97
C SER A 54 16.01 -6.70 4.51
N GLN A 55 16.91 -5.96 3.88
CA GLN A 55 17.44 -6.24 2.54
C GLN A 55 17.88 -7.71 2.34
N ALA A 56 18.35 -8.35 3.42
CA ALA A 56 18.86 -9.72 3.42
C ALA A 56 17.76 -10.78 3.64
N GLY A 57 16.49 -10.40 3.69
CA GLY A 57 15.37 -11.32 3.95
C GLY A 57 15.24 -11.72 5.42
N THR A 58 15.95 -11.04 6.33
CA THR A 58 15.85 -11.30 7.78
C THR A 58 14.63 -10.58 8.35
N ALA A 59 13.77 -11.29 9.08
CA ALA A 59 12.65 -10.68 9.77
C ALA A 59 13.13 -9.69 10.84
N ILE A 60 12.62 -8.46 10.80
CA ILE A 60 12.92 -7.38 11.75
C ILE A 60 11.80 -7.26 12.79
N GLY A 61 10.55 -7.51 12.39
CA GLY A 61 9.40 -7.47 13.29
C GLY A 61 8.10 -7.77 12.58
N SER A 62 7.01 -7.84 13.34
CA SER A 62 5.66 -8.10 12.82
C SER A 62 4.62 -7.25 13.54
N SER A 63 3.51 -7.03 12.85
CA SER A 63 2.32 -6.35 13.38
C SER A 63 1.09 -7.16 12.99
N SER A 64 0.26 -7.55 13.97
CA SER A 64 -0.98 -8.26 13.69
C SER A 64 -2.05 -7.30 13.17
N ILE A 65 -2.73 -7.71 12.11
CA ILE A 65 -3.80 -6.97 11.46
C ILE A 65 -5.12 -7.71 11.69
N ILE A 66 -6.18 -6.95 11.95
CA ILE A 66 -7.54 -7.49 12.04
C ILE A 66 -8.16 -7.42 10.64
N GLY A 67 -8.71 -8.54 10.18
CA GLY A 67 -9.29 -8.67 8.85
C GLY A 67 -8.28 -9.15 7.80
N LYS A 68 -8.77 -9.28 6.57
CA LYS A 68 -7.98 -9.70 5.41
C LYS A 68 -7.20 -8.52 4.86
N VAL A 69 -5.87 -8.63 4.78
CA VAL A 69 -5.04 -7.62 4.11
C VAL A 69 -5.24 -7.71 2.60
N ASN A 70 -5.56 -6.58 1.96
CA ASN A 70 -5.76 -6.48 0.52
C ASN A 70 -4.57 -5.85 -0.20
N GLN A 71 -3.83 -4.99 0.50
CA GLN A 71 -2.71 -4.27 -0.07
C GLN A 71 -1.78 -3.77 1.05
N VAL A 72 -0.49 -3.73 0.72
CA VAL A 72 0.51 -2.99 1.48
C VAL A 72 1.17 -1.98 0.56
N ILE A 73 1.44 -0.78 1.08
CA ILE A 73 2.09 0.32 0.34
C ILE A 73 3.18 0.91 1.22
N MET A 74 4.29 1.33 0.64
CA MET A 74 5.44 1.86 1.39
C MET A 74 5.92 3.16 0.77
N ALA A 75 6.30 4.12 1.62
CA ALA A 75 6.95 5.33 1.17
C ALA A 75 8.36 5.02 0.62
N GLU A 76 8.83 5.74 -0.40
CA GLU A 76 10.17 5.50 -0.98
C GLU A 76 11.31 5.61 0.05
N THR A 77 11.16 6.47 1.06
CA THR A 77 12.13 6.59 2.16
C THR A 77 12.19 5.37 3.07
N GLY A 78 11.14 4.54 3.08
CA GLY A 78 10.93 3.50 4.08
C GLY A 78 10.55 4.05 5.46
N ALA A 79 10.29 5.35 5.62
CA ALA A 79 9.93 5.89 6.94
C ALA A 79 8.54 5.42 7.41
N PHE A 80 7.64 5.13 6.46
CA PHE A 80 6.25 4.78 6.73
C PHE A 80 5.71 3.76 5.74
N PHE A 81 4.68 3.04 6.16
CA PHE A 81 3.91 2.16 5.29
C PHE A 81 2.43 2.16 5.67
N GLY A 82 1.59 1.89 4.67
CA GLY A 82 0.15 1.74 4.78
C GLY A 82 -0.27 0.30 4.53
N VAL A 83 -1.36 -0.11 5.19
CA VAL A 83 -1.98 -1.43 5.03
C VAL A 83 -3.47 -1.20 4.82
N LEU A 84 -3.99 -1.69 3.70
CA LEU A 84 -5.42 -1.78 3.47
C LEU A 84 -5.91 -3.15 3.89
N ALA A 85 -6.84 -3.19 4.82
CA ALA A 85 -7.44 -4.44 5.29
C ALA A 85 -8.98 -4.35 5.26
N THR A 86 -9.63 -5.46 4.92
CA THR A 86 -11.08 -5.58 5.00
C THR A 86 -11.47 -6.46 6.17
N ASP A 87 -12.32 -5.94 7.04
CA ASP A 87 -12.99 -6.72 8.06
C ASP A 87 -13.98 -7.69 7.39
N GLU A 88 -13.77 -8.99 7.54
CA GLU A 88 -14.60 -10.02 6.90
C GLU A 88 -16.03 -10.06 7.44
N ALA A 89 -16.26 -9.61 8.68
CA ALA A 89 -17.59 -9.61 9.29
C ALA A 89 -18.44 -8.43 8.81
N THR A 90 -17.81 -7.26 8.65
CA THR A 90 -18.53 -6.03 8.31
C THR A 90 -18.34 -5.60 6.85
N LEU A 91 -17.45 -6.28 6.13
CA LEU A 91 -16.99 -5.95 4.77
C LEU A 91 -16.47 -4.53 4.62
N ASN A 92 -16.07 -3.90 5.72
CA ASN A 92 -15.55 -2.55 5.70
C ASN A 92 -14.03 -2.56 5.47
N GLN A 93 -13.56 -1.63 4.64
CA GLN A 93 -12.14 -1.45 4.37
C GLN A 93 -11.54 -0.38 5.29
N ASP A 94 -10.46 -0.73 5.98
CA ASP A 94 -9.68 0.16 6.83
C ASP A 94 -8.29 0.39 6.23
N LEU A 95 -7.84 1.65 6.24
CA LEU A 95 -6.45 2.02 6.03
C LEU A 95 -5.77 2.18 7.37
N LEU A 96 -4.77 1.34 7.63
CA LEU A 96 -3.92 1.38 8.81
C LEU A 96 -2.56 1.97 8.38
N TYR A 97 -2.03 2.91 9.16
CA TYR A 97 -0.80 3.60 8.84
C TYR A 97 0.23 3.43 9.95
N PHE A 98 1.47 3.14 9.57
CA PHE A 98 2.54 2.70 10.46
C PHE A 98 3.84 3.45 10.23
N ASP A 99 4.65 3.58 11.28
CA ASP A 99 6.06 3.93 11.14
C ASP A 99 6.93 2.72 10.71
N SER A 100 8.20 2.96 10.41
CA SER A 100 9.17 1.91 10.04
C SER A 100 9.36 0.84 11.13
N ASP A 101 9.12 1.20 12.39
CA ASP A 101 9.21 0.32 13.54
C ASP A 101 7.94 -0.53 13.73
N GLY A 102 6.97 -0.40 12.84
CA GLY A 102 5.74 -1.20 12.80
C GLY A 102 4.73 -0.76 13.85
N ASN A 103 4.92 0.41 14.48
CA ASN A 103 3.96 1.00 15.39
C ASN A 103 2.83 1.61 14.55
N LYS A 104 1.59 1.23 14.87
CA LYS A 104 0.42 1.84 14.24
C LYS A 104 0.26 3.27 14.74
N LEU A 105 0.32 4.23 13.82
CA LEU A 105 0.13 5.64 14.12
C LEU A 105 -1.35 6.01 14.17
N TRP A 106 -2.13 5.53 13.20
CA TRP A 106 -3.57 5.74 13.13
C TRP A 106 -4.25 4.74 12.19
N ASN A 107 -5.58 4.74 12.18
CA ASN A 107 -6.40 4.05 11.19
C ASN A 107 -7.57 4.91 10.73
N LYS A 108 -8.03 4.69 9.49
CA LYS A 108 -9.20 5.35 8.89
C LYS A 108 -10.08 4.32 8.20
N ARG A 109 -11.38 4.44 8.41
CA ARG A 109 -12.39 3.74 7.62
C ARG A 109 -12.44 4.37 6.23
N LEU A 110 -12.25 3.57 5.20
CA LEU A 110 -12.36 3.98 3.81
C LEU A 110 -13.60 3.35 3.16
N PRO A 111 -14.14 3.99 2.10
CA PRO A 111 -15.07 3.31 1.21
C PRO A 111 -14.43 2.06 0.60
N ASN A 112 -15.23 1.03 0.35
CA ASN A 112 -14.75 -0.20 -0.28
C ASN A 112 -14.26 0.08 -1.71
N GLY A 113 -13.13 -0.52 -2.08
CA GLY A 113 -12.52 -0.33 -3.39
C GLY A 113 -11.76 0.99 -3.54
N SER A 114 -11.40 1.64 -2.43
CA SER A 114 -10.52 2.81 -2.45
C SER A 114 -9.11 2.41 -2.89
N ASP A 115 -8.49 3.24 -3.73
CA ASP A 115 -7.08 3.17 -4.10
C ASP A 115 -6.27 4.15 -3.25
N VAL A 116 -5.02 3.79 -2.92
CA VAL A 116 -4.19 4.56 -1.99
C VAL A 116 -2.75 4.67 -2.47
N LEU A 117 -2.21 5.89 -2.46
CA LEU A 117 -0.81 6.19 -2.68
C LEU A 117 -0.17 6.87 -1.47
N LEU A 118 1.13 6.65 -1.31
CA LEU A 118 1.98 7.42 -0.42
C LEU A 118 2.92 8.28 -1.26
N SER A 119 3.17 9.49 -0.77
CA SER A 119 4.31 10.30 -1.19
C SER A 119 5.63 9.61 -0.81
N ALA A 120 6.71 9.97 -1.52
CA ALA A 120 8.04 9.42 -1.32
C ALA A 120 8.54 9.52 0.13
N ASP A 121 8.24 10.62 0.82
CA ASP A 121 8.56 10.82 2.25
C ASP A 121 7.51 10.24 3.20
N GLY A 122 6.37 9.79 2.66
CA GLY A 122 5.22 9.27 3.39
C GLY A 122 4.35 10.34 4.04
N LEU A 123 4.72 11.62 3.98
CA LEU A 123 4.04 12.68 4.73
C LEU A 123 2.65 13.01 4.19
N ARG A 124 2.37 12.58 2.96
CA ARG A 124 1.06 12.68 2.30
C ARG A 124 0.57 11.30 1.91
N ILE A 125 -0.68 11.05 2.26
CA ILE A 125 -1.44 9.83 1.96
C ILE A 125 -2.61 10.25 1.09
N ILE A 126 -2.67 9.74 -0.14
CA ILE A 126 -3.66 10.11 -1.13
C ILE A 126 -4.61 8.93 -1.28
N VAL A 127 -5.90 9.17 -1.08
CA VAL A 127 -6.95 8.16 -1.19
C VAL A 127 -7.94 8.59 -2.25
N ALA A 128 -8.12 7.76 -3.27
CA ALA A 128 -9.22 7.92 -4.23
C ALA A 128 -10.30 6.90 -3.94
N SER A 129 -11.53 7.37 -3.78
CA SER A 129 -12.68 6.53 -3.50
C SER A 129 -13.86 6.96 -4.34
N TRP A 130 -14.45 6.00 -5.06
CA TRP A 130 -15.69 6.20 -5.80
C TRP A 130 -16.87 5.71 -4.97
N HIS A 131 -17.91 6.52 -4.85
CA HIS A 131 -19.15 6.15 -4.19
C HIS A 131 -20.22 5.85 -5.23
N GLN A 132 -20.70 4.59 -5.27
CA GLN A 132 -21.72 4.13 -6.22
C GLN A 132 -23.04 4.93 -6.22
N TYR A 133 -23.28 5.74 -5.18
CA TYR A 133 -24.51 6.51 -5.00
C TYR A 133 -24.33 8.03 -5.15
N ARG A 134 -23.14 8.50 -5.57
CA ARG A 134 -22.90 9.91 -5.88
C ARG A 134 -22.50 10.05 -7.35
N ASP A 135 -23.34 10.75 -8.09
CA ASP A 135 -23.18 11.26 -9.47
C ASP A 135 -21.75 11.20 -9.98
N ASP A 136 -21.34 10.08 -10.61
CA ASP A 136 -20.08 9.88 -11.35
C ASP A 136 -18.88 10.73 -10.86
N VAL A 137 -18.63 10.75 -9.56
CA VAL A 137 -17.57 11.56 -8.95
C VAL A 137 -16.72 10.68 -8.07
N THR A 138 -15.42 10.71 -8.32
CA THR A 138 -14.41 10.18 -7.41
C THR A 138 -14.00 11.26 -6.43
N GLN A 139 -14.05 10.93 -5.15
CA GLN A 139 -13.49 11.77 -4.12
C GLN A 139 -12.03 11.40 -3.89
N VAL A 140 -11.14 12.39 -4.00
CA VAL A 140 -9.72 12.27 -3.70
C VAL A 140 -9.43 13.04 -2.41
N VAL A 141 -9.08 12.31 -1.35
CA VAL A 141 -8.74 12.87 -0.04
C VAL A 141 -7.24 12.79 0.16
N ILE A 142 -6.63 13.88 0.63
CA ILE A 142 -5.21 13.89 1.02
C ILE A 142 -5.14 14.03 2.53
N TYR A 143 -4.51 13.06 3.19
CA TYR A 143 -4.18 13.11 4.61
C TYR A 143 -2.69 13.43 4.80
N ASN A 144 -2.37 14.07 5.93
CA ASN A 144 -1.00 14.13 6.42
C ASN A 144 -0.62 12.88 7.23
N GLN A 145 0.64 12.76 7.64
CA GLN A 145 1.17 11.64 8.44
C GLN A 145 0.49 11.44 9.80
N LEU A 146 -0.24 12.45 10.30
CA LEU A 146 -1.02 12.39 11.53
C LEU A 146 -2.47 11.92 11.30
N GLY A 147 -2.84 11.61 10.05
CA GLY A 147 -4.19 11.20 9.67
C GLY A 147 -5.20 12.35 9.60
N GLN A 148 -4.73 13.59 9.54
CA GLN A 148 -5.56 14.78 9.37
C GLN A 148 -5.76 15.04 7.88
N GLN A 149 -7.00 15.30 7.48
CA GLN A 149 -7.30 15.70 6.12
C GLN A 149 -6.74 17.10 5.87
N ILE A 150 -5.90 17.23 4.85
CA ILE A 150 -5.32 18.50 4.42
C ILE A 150 -5.88 18.99 3.08
N ASN A 151 -6.46 18.08 2.28
CA ASN A 151 -7.12 18.45 1.04
C ASN A 151 -8.26 17.48 0.68
N LEU A 152 -9.20 17.97 -0.12
CA LEU A 152 -10.32 17.24 -0.69
C LEU A 152 -10.58 17.73 -2.11
N LEU A 153 -10.61 16.82 -3.07
CA LEU A 153 -10.89 17.09 -4.48
C LEU A 153 -12.02 16.18 -4.94
N ASP A 154 -13.02 16.75 -5.59
CA ASP A 154 -14.04 16.00 -6.29
C ASP A 154 -13.67 15.97 -7.78
N VAL A 155 -13.44 14.77 -8.31
CA VAL A 155 -13.05 14.53 -9.69
C VAL A 155 -14.23 13.91 -10.41
N THR A 156 -14.73 14.58 -11.43
CA THR A 156 -15.76 14.02 -12.31
C THR A 156 -15.17 12.83 -13.07
N GLY A 157 -15.89 11.71 -13.05
CA GLY A 157 -15.47 10.43 -13.57
C GLY A 157 -15.03 9.45 -12.48
N ARG A 158 -14.91 8.18 -12.88
CA ARG A 158 -14.43 7.11 -12.00
C ARG A 158 -12.93 6.92 -12.19
N VAL A 159 -12.15 7.25 -11.16
CA VAL A 159 -10.70 6.96 -11.16
C VAL A 159 -10.47 5.46 -11.13
N GLN A 160 -9.68 4.98 -12.08
CA GLN A 160 -9.24 3.58 -12.19
C GLN A 160 -7.81 3.38 -11.69
N LYS A 161 -6.97 4.43 -11.78
CA LYS A 161 -5.57 4.36 -11.38
C LYS A 161 -5.04 5.72 -11.00
N MET A 162 -4.16 5.75 -10.01
CA MET A 162 -3.40 6.94 -9.63
C MET A 162 -1.90 6.76 -9.88
N ALA A 163 -1.21 7.86 -10.16
CA ALA A 163 0.24 7.95 -10.10
C ALA A 163 0.66 9.30 -9.51
N LEU A 164 1.67 9.30 -8.64
CA LEU A 164 2.20 10.51 -8.02
C LEU A 164 3.63 10.77 -8.51
N ALA A 165 3.87 11.95 -9.06
CA ALA A 165 5.19 12.45 -9.35
C ALA A 165 5.65 13.37 -8.21
N ASP A 166 6.23 12.80 -7.16
CA ASP A 166 6.55 13.53 -5.91
C ASP A 166 7.39 14.78 -6.10
N ARG A 167 8.42 14.73 -6.95
CA ARG A 167 9.29 15.89 -7.23
C ARG A 167 8.57 17.01 -7.98
N GLY A 168 7.55 16.66 -8.77
CA GLY A 168 6.75 17.62 -9.53
C GLY A 168 5.47 18.03 -8.80
N ASP A 169 5.23 17.51 -7.59
CA ASP A 169 3.99 17.68 -6.84
C ASP A 169 2.73 17.47 -7.70
N THR A 170 2.77 16.46 -8.57
CA THR A 170 1.74 16.22 -9.58
C THR A 170 1.10 14.86 -9.35
N LEU A 171 -0.21 14.86 -9.07
CA LEU A 171 -1.04 13.66 -9.07
C LEU A 171 -1.70 13.50 -10.44
N VAL A 172 -1.55 12.33 -11.04
CA VAL A 172 -2.15 11.96 -12.31
C VAL A 172 -3.22 10.90 -12.04
N LEU A 173 -4.40 11.08 -12.61
CA LEU A 173 -5.56 10.21 -12.41
C LEU A 173 -6.01 9.64 -13.76
N GLY A 174 -5.96 8.33 -13.93
CA GLY A 174 -6.57 7.68 -15.10
C GLY A 174 -8.03 7.38 -14.82
N LEU A 175 -8.94 7.89 -15.65
CA LEU A 175 -10.39 7.70 -15.51
C LEU A 175 -10.90 6.52 -16.37
N GLU A 176 -12.06 5.97 -16.00
CA GLU A 176 -12.70 4.84 -16.69
C GLU A 176 -13.01 5.14 -18.16
N GLU A 177 -13.40 6.38 -18.48
CA GLU A 177 -13.65 6.80 -19.87
C GLU A 177 -12.38 7.03 -20.69
N GLY A 178 -11.19 6.87 -20.11
CA GLY A 178 -9.89 7.02 -20.79
C GLY A 178 -9.28 8.42 -20.71
N SER A 179 -9.88 9.33 -19.96
CA SER A 179 -9.33 10.65 -19.65
C SER A 179 -8.19 10.58 -18.62
N ILE A 180 -7.33 11.62 -18.60
CA ILE A 180 -6.22 11.83 -17.66
C ILE A 180 -6.27 13.25 -17.11
#